data_AF-A0AAU5Q1J6-F1
#
_entry.id   AF-A0AAU5Q1J6-F1
#
_cell.length_a   1.000
_cell.length_b   1.000
_cell.length_c   1.000
_cell.angle_alpha   90.00
_cell.angle_beta   90.00
_cell.angle_gamma   90.00
#
_symmetry.space_group_name_H-M   'P 1'
#
loop_
_entity.id
_entity.type
_entity.pdbx_description
1 polymer ?
#
loop_
_entity_poly.entity_id
_entity_poly.type
_entity_poly.pdbx_seq_one_letter_code
_entity_poly.pdbx_strand_id
1 'polypeptide(L)'
;MAVEPRVLQRDDLLRAATSAGFSAMNERRLEDFRRDGLMPRPVRVGNDGRRPVWVYPPGSDRQLVRLLRWRECTSNVDVLRVVLWVEDFPLALAVVRASAAVVIDGLSQDLQQLLRTETCRRNLGPGDSLDTVVGAVAATMAAKRGGNALPRPIRVPAGERAAAVSHLLQIFALGTQPDVTEDEAETIEKVLGVSPGRRQRMENAAPWLTGPASVLVGAADFVSLPRLAEALSQATDAEWEEARPAAAALFLQLPVFTRAVVAMTGKENPAGLGGHATLDSEPLMAVLLVAFVLGARRADWSANVDELTDSLAGWPALIGEMKQVLDMPQSELAQNLAGHGPELKARTERIVRALLDGELDPGPRAAH
;
A
#
# COMPACT_ATOMS: atom_id res chain seq x y z
N MET A 1 -34.42 -10.20 -9.80
CA MET A 1 -35.08 -9.01 -9.24
C MET A 1 -34.03 -7.93 -9.09
N ALA A 2 -34.10 -6.85 -9.88
CA ALA A 2 -33.22 -5.71 -9.69
C ALA A 2 -33.65 -5.00 -8.38
N VAL A 3 -32.77 -4.99 -7.39
CA VAL A 3 -32.97 -4.21 -6.17
C VAL A 3 -32.92 -2.75 -6.58
N GLU A 4 -34.02 -2.00 -6.39
CA GLU A 4 -34.01 -0.56 -6.63
C GLU A 4 -32.88 0.07 -5.80
N PRO A 5 -32.03 0.93 -6.40
CA PRO A 5 -30.90 1.50 -5.68
C PRO A 5 -31.42 2.30 -4.48
N ARG A 6 -30.97 1.91 -3.28
CA ARG A 6 -31.31 2.58 -2.03
C ARG A 6 -30.99 4.07 -2.15
N VAL A 7 -32.00 4.91 -1.99
CA VAL A 7 -31.86 6.37 -1.98
C VAL A 7 -31.08 6.77 -0.73
N LEU A 8 -29.84 7.24 -0.90
CA LEU A 8 -28.98 7.67 0.20
C LEU A 8 -29.17 9.16 0.48
N GLN A 9 -29.65 9.50 1.67
CA GLN A 9 -29.71 10.88 2.13
C GLN A 9 -28.58 11.17 3.14
N ARG A 10 -28.40 12.45 3.48
CA ARG A 10 -27.38 12.91 4.44
C ARG A 10 -27.42 12.11 5.74
N ASP A 11 -28.61 11.87 6.28
CA ASP A 11 -28.78 11.19 7.56
C ASP A 11 -28.39 9.70 7.47
N ASP A 12 -28.50 9.08 6.29
CA ASP A 12 -27.99 7.71 6.07
C ASP A 12 -26.46 7.68 6.12
N LEU A 13 -25.78 8.68 5.54
CA LEU A 13 -24.33 8.80 5.61
C LEU A 13 -23.85 9.00 7.07
N LEU A 14 -24.51 9.89 7.82
CA LEU A 14 -24.16 10.12 9.23
C LEU A 14 -24.44 8.89 10.09
N ARG A 15 -25.53 8.16 9.80
CA ARG A 15 -25.84 6.88 10.45
C ARG A 15 -24.78 5.83 10.12
N ALA A 16 -24.36 5.70 8.87
CA ALA A 16 -23.31 4.76 8.46
C ALA A 16 -21.97 5.06 9.17
N ALA A 17 -21.57 6.34 9.24
CA ALA A 17 -20.38 6.75 9.99
C ALA A 17 -20.49 6.39 11.49
N THR A 18 -21.65 6.68 12.11
CA THR A 18 -21.90 6.36 13.52
C THR A 18 -21.86 4.85 13.77
N SER A 19 -22.51 4.05 12.92
CA SER A 19 -22.49 2.59 12.99
C SER A 19 -21.08 2.00 12.80
N ALA A 20 -20.21 2.71 12.08
CA ALA A 20 -18.80 2.35 11.91
C ALA A 20 -17.88 2.87 13.03
N GLY A 21 -18.43 3.46 14.10
CA GLY A 21 -17.67 3.95 15.26
C GLY A 21 -17.32 5.44 15.23
N PHE A 22 -17.63 6.17 14.16
CA PHE A 22 -17.26 7.57 13.98
C PHE A 22 -18.38 8.52 14.44
N SER A 23 -18.67 8.52 15.74
CA SER A 23 -19.74 9.34 16.36
C SER A 23 -19.51 10.86 16.26
N ALA A 24 -18.27 11.30 16.09
CA ALA A 24 -17.92 12.71 15.91
C ALA A 24 -18.22 13.24 14.49
N MET A 25 -18.78 12.41 13.60
CA MET A 25 -19.16 12.82 12.25
C MET A 25 -20.44 13.67 12.28
N ASN A 26 -20.41 14.82 11.62
CA ASN A 26 -21.55 15.75 11.55
C ASN A 26 -21.65 16.43 10.19
N GLU A 27 -22.72 17.19 9.97
CA GLU A 27 -22.99 17.87 8.70
C GLU A 27 -21.86 18.81 8.27
N ARG A 28 -21.26 19.55 9.22
CA ARG A 28 -20.16 20.48 8.94
C ARG A 28 -18.94 19.74 8.40
N ARG A 29 -18.52 18.65 9.06
CA ARG A 29 -17.40 17.82 8.57
C ARG A 29 -17.71 17.20 7.22
N LEU A 30 -18.96 16.82 6.97
CA LEU A 30 -19.37 16.29 5.67
C LEU A 30 -19.32 17.36 4.56
N GLU A 31 -19.66 18.61 4.88
CA GLU A 31 -19.47 19.74 3.96
C GLU A 31 -17.98 20.01 3.72
N ASP A 32 -17.13 19.97 4.74
CA ASP A 32 -15.68 20.10 4.57
C ASP A 32 -15.13 19.02 3.64
N PHE A 33 -15.52 17.75 3.81
CA PHE A 33 -15.09 16.67 2.91
C PHE A 33 -15.59 16.85 1.47
N ARG A 34 -16.78 17.42 1.27
CA ARG A 34 -17.29 17.76 -0.06
C ARG A 34 -16.54 18.93 -0.68
N ARG A 35 -16.20 19.95 0.10
CA ARG A 35 -15.36 21.08 -0.35
C ARG A 35 -13.99 20.59 -0.78
N ASP A 36 -13.42 19.65 -0.02
CA ASP A 36 -12.11 19.08 -0.27
C ASP A 36 -12.14 18.01 -1.39
N GLY A 37 -13.31 17.72 -1.99
CA GLY A 37 -13.43 16.74 -3.08
C GLY A 37 -13.23 15.28 -2.67
N LEU A 38 -13.34 14.98 -1.37
CA LEU A 38 -13.22 13.64 -0.79
C LEU A 38 -14.57 12.89 -0.77
N MET A 39 -15.66 13.63 -0.92
CA MET A 39 -17.03 13.11 -0.94
C MET A 39 -17.82 13.70 -2.11
N PRO A 40 -18.66 12.92 -2.81
CA PRO A 40 -19.52 13.44 -3.86
C PRO A 40 -20.54 14.44 -3.29
N ARG A 41 -20.96 15.38 -4.14
CA ARG A 41 -22.08 16.28 -3.81
C ARG A 41 -23.40 15.53 -4.03
N PRO A 42 -24.41 15.76 -3.18
CA PRO A 42 -25.73 15.21 -3.44
C PRO A 42 -26.35 15.88 -4.67
N VAL A 43 -27.13 15.13 -5.43
CA VAL A 43 -27.84 15.59 -6.63
C VAL A 43 -29.32 15.75 -6.29
N ARG A 44 -29.95 16.80 -6.81
CA ARG A 44 -31.39 16.99 -6.66
C ARG A 44 -32.11 16.03 -7.58
N VAL A 45 -32.92 15.15 -7.02
CA VAL A 45 -33.70 14.14 -7.79
C VAL A 45 -35.17 14.53 -7.95
N GLY A 46 -35.64 15.52 -7.20
CA GLY A 46 -37.02 15.97 -7.28
C GLY A 46 -37.41 16.87 -6.10
N ASN A 47 -38.71 16.90 -5.82
CA ASN A 47 -39.30 17.58 -4.67
C ASN A 47 -40.24 16.62 -3.94
N ASP A 48 -40.21 16.70 -2.61
CA ASP A 48 -41.25 16.17 -1.74
C ASP A 48 -42.14 17.34 -1.32
N GLY A 49 -43.29 17.47 -1.98
CA GLY A 49 -44.12 18.67 -1.94
C GLY A 49 -43.35 19.92 -2.39
N ARG A 50 -43.08 20.84 -1.45
CA ARG A 50 -42.30 22.07 -1.70
C ARG A 50 -40.81 21.95 -1.37
N ARG A 51 -40.37 20.83 -0.76
CA ARG A 51 -38.99 20.66 -0.31
C ARG A 51 -38.18 19.93 -1.38
N PRO A 52 -37.01 20.46 -1.80
CA PRO A 52 -36.14 19.73 -2.72
C PRO A 52 -35.56 18.48 -2.03
N VAL A 53 -35.56 17.35 -2.74
CA VAL A 53 -34.96 16.09 -2.28
C VAL A 53 -33.58 15.95 -2.90
N TRP A 54 -32.58 15.84 -2.03
CA TRP A 54 -31.16 15.71 -2.38
C TRP A 54 -30.68 14.31 -2.02
N VAL A 55 -30.06 13.64 -2.97
CA VAL A 55 -29.65 12.24 -2.85
C VAL A 55 -28.19 12.10 -3.22
N TYR A 56 -27.47 11.33 -2.42
CA TYR A 56 -26.08 10.97 -2.69
C TYR A 56 -26.00 9.83 -3.71
N PRO A 57 -24.97 9.82 -4.57
CA PRO A 57 -24.70 8.67 -5.43
C PRO A 57 -24.58 7.37 -4.64
N PRO A 58 -24.97 6.21 -5.21
CA PRO A 58 -24.80 4.91 -4.57
C PRO A 58 -23.36 4.70 -4.08
N GLY A 59 -23.21 4.10 -2.89
CA GLY A 59 -21.90 3.83 -2.28
C GLY A 59 -21.25 5.00 -1.54
N SER A 60 -21.89 6.18 -1.49
CA SER A 60 -21.37 7.35 -0.75
C SER A 60 -21.25 7.09 0.77
N ASP A 61 -22.09 6.23 1.33
CA ASP A 61 -21.99 5.76 2.71
C ASP A 61 -20.70 4.95 2.93
N ARG A 62 -20.41 3.99 2.04
CA ARG A 62 -19.15 3.23 2.05
C ARG A 62 -17.94 4.14 1.86
N GLN A 63 -18.01 5.10 0.94
CA GLN A 63 -16.94 6.08 0.70
C GLN A 63 -16.64 6.90 1.95
N LEU A 64 -17.68 7.38 2.66
CA LEU A 64 -17.50 8.14 3.89
C LEU A 64 -16.82 7.31 4.98
N VAL A 65 -17.24 6.06 5.17
CA VAL A 65 -16.62 5.17 6.16
C VAL A 65 -15.16 4.88 5.80
N ARG A 66 -14.85 4.61 4.52
CA ARG A 66 -13.47 4.39 4.07
C ARG A 66 -12.60 5.64 4.23
N LEU A 67 -13.10 6.81 3.87
CA LEU A 67 -12.44 8.08 4.10
C LEU A 67 -12.11 8.30 5.59
N LEU A 68 -13.06 8.00 6.47
CA LEU A 68 -12.88 8.18 7.90
C LEU A 68 -11.79 7.26 8.46
N ARG A 69 -11.75 5.99 8.03
CA ARG A 69 -10.67 5.07 8.41
C ARG A 69 -9.30 5.55 7.91
N TRP A 70 -9.20 5.99 6.65
CA TRP A 70 -7.94 6.54 6.14
C TRP A 70 -7.50 7.82 6.85
N ARG A 71 -8.45 8.61 7.35
CA ARG A 71 -8.15 9.81 8.14
C ARG A 71 -7.53 9.51 9.51
N GLU A 72 -7.64 8.29 10.00
CA GLU A 72 -6.90 7.84 11.20
C GLU A 72 -5.41 7.65 10.88
N CYS A 73 -5.08 7.34 9.62
CA CYS A 73 -3.70 7.15 9.15
C CYS A 73 -3.06 8.44 8.62
N THR A 74 -3.84 9.33 7.99
CA THR A 74 -3.30 10.58 7.41
C THR A 74 -4.32 11.71 7.36
N SER A 75 -3.85 12.94 7.57
CA SER A 75 -4.63 14.16 7.35
C SER A 75 -4.40 14.78 5.97
N ASN A 76 -3.48 14.25 5.16
CA ASN A 76 -3.14 14.81 3.86
C ASN A 76 -4.26 14.55 2.85
N VAL A 77 -4.95 15.63 2.44
CA VAL A 77 -6.09 15.57 1.51
C VAL A 77 -5.70 15.00 0.16
N ASP A 78 -4.49 15.30 -0.33
CA ASP A 78 -4.02 14.85 -1.64
C ASP A 78 -3.78 13.34 -1.66
N VAL A 79 -3.19 12.80 -0.60
CA VAL A 79 -3.06 11.33 -0.40
C VAL A 79 -4.44 10.67 -0.31
N LEU A 80 -5.37 11.27 0.45
CA LEU A 80 -6.72 10.73 0.63
C LEU A 80 -7.51 10.66 -0.69
N ARG A 81 -7.33 11.62 -1.60
CA ARG A 81 -7.96 11.58 -2.93
C ARG A 81 -7.45 10.42 -3.77
N VAL A 82 -6.13 10.20 -3.78
CA VAL A 82 -5.53 9.12 -4.58
C VAL A 82 -5.93 7.76 -4.03
N VAL A 83 -5.87 7.55 -2.71
CA VAL A 83 -6.22 6.24 -2.13
C VAL A 83 -7.70 5.89 -2.31
N LEU A 84 -8.61 6.87 -2.18
CA LEU A 84 -10.03 6.65 -2.46
C LEU A 84 -10.26 6.33 -3.94
N TRP A 85 -9.54 7.00 -4.84
CA TRP A 85 -9.62 6.68 -6.26
C TRP A 85 -9.08 5.27 -6.53
N VAL A 86 -7.97 4.84 -5.93
CA VAL A 86 -7.47 3.45 -6.06
C VAL A 86 -8.50 2.42 -5.56
N GLU A 87 -9.31 2.76 -4.54
CA GLU A 87 -10.39 1.91 -4.00
C GLU A 87 -11.69 1.88 -4.83
N ASP A 88 -11.63 2.35 -6.07
CA ASP A 88 -12.75 2.44 -7.00
C ASP A 88 -13.82 3.50 -6.67
N PHE A 89 -13.54 4.48 -5.79
CA PHE A 89 -14.48 5.58 -5.54
C PHE A 89 -14.48 6.63 -6.66
N PRO A 90 -15.63 7.26 -6.95
CA PRO A 90 -15.78 8.20 -8.06
C PRO A 90 -15.16 9.56 -7.72
N LEU A 91 -13.88 9.74 -8.02
CA LEU A 91 -13.17 11.02 -7.97
C LEU A 91 -12.83 11.50 -9.39
N ALA A 92 -12.84 12.80 -9.60
CA ALA A 92 -12.46 13.38 -10.88
C ALA A 92 -10.96 13.15 -11.14
N LEU A 93 -10.62 12.48 -12.24
CA LEU A 93 -9.23 12.10 -12.54
C LEU A 93 -8.27 13.29 -12.54
N ALA A 94 -8.67 14.44 -13.09
CA ALA A 94 -7.84 15.66 -13.07
C ALA A 94 -7.42 16.08 -11.65
N VAL A 95 -8.31 15.92 -10.66
CA VAL A 95 -8.03 16.23 -9.25
C VAL A 95 -7.09 15.19 -8.65
N VAL A 96 -7.28 13.91 -8.99
CA VAL A 96 -6.42 12.81 -8.53
C VAL A 96 -4.99 12.98 -9.05
N ARG A 97 -4.84 13.30 -10.35
CA ARG A 97 -3.53 13.57 -11.00
C ARG A 97 -2.79 14.72 -10.32
N ALA A 98 -3.49 15.84 -10.11
CA ALA A 98 -2.93 16.99 -9.42
C ALA A 98 -2.50 16.65 -7.99
N SER A 99 -3.31 15.87 -7.27
CA SER A 99 -3.02 15.43 -5.90
C SER A 99 -1.78 14.54 -5.83
N ALA A 100 -1.66 13.57 -6.74
CA ALA A 100 -0.50 12.68 -6.80
C ALA A 100 0.79 13.44 -7.11
N ALA A 101 0.74 14.39 -8.04
CA ALA A 101 1.89 15.26 -8.36
C ALA A 101 2.33 16.07 -7.12
N VAL A 102 1.39 16.70 -6.40
CA VAL A 102 1.68 17.44 -5.16
C VAL A 102 2.36 16.55 -4.11
N VAL A 103 1.90 15.31 -3.96
CA VAL A 103 2.49 14.36 -3.00
C VAL A 103 3.92 14.00 -3.38
N ILE A 104 4.18 13.63 -4.64
CA ILE A 104 5.52 13.25 -5.11
C ILE A 104 6.50 14.44 -5.10
N ASP A 105 6.03 15.63 -5.47
CA ASP A 105 6.83 16.85 -5.38
C ASP A 105 7.17 17.18 -3.92
N GLY A 106 6.22 16.97 -3.00
CA GLY A 106 6.43 17.08 -1.56
C GLY A 106 7.52 16.14 -1.06
N LEU A 107 7.49 14.85 -1.45
CA LEU A 107 8.55 13.90 -1.12
C LEU A 107 9.92 14.33 -1.65
N SER A 108 9.96 14.89 -2.86
CA SER A 108 11.20 15.39 -3.47
C SER A 108 11.76 16.58 -2.70
N GLN A 109 10.89 17.49 -2.25
CA GLN A 109 11.28 18.63 -1.41
C GLN A 109 11.75 18.19 -0.02
N ASP A 110 11.06 17.23 0.60
CA ASP A 110 11.45 16.67 1.90
C ASP A 110 12.82 15.99 1.84
N LEU A 111 13.11 15.24 0.76
CA LEU A 111 14.42 14.65 0.52
C LEU A 111 15.51 15.72 0.38
N GLN A 112 15.26 16.75 -0.43
CA GLN A 112 16.21 17.86 -0.59
C GLN A 112 16.47 18.57 0.74
N GLN A 113 15.42 18.80 1.54
CA GLN A 113 15.53 19.43 2.85
C GLN A 113 16.31 18.55 3.84
N LEU A 114 16.10 17.23 3.81
CA LEU A 114 16.85 16.26 4.61
C LEU A 114 18.34 16.31 4.28
N LEU A 115 18.69 16.25 2.97
CA LEU A 115 20.07 16.32 2.51
C LEU A 115 20.73 17.64 2.93
N ARG A 116 20.06 18.79 2.71
CA ARG A 116 20.56 20.10 3.14
C ARG A 116 20.80 20.18 4.65
N THR A 117 19.87 19.65 5.44
CA THR A 117 19.97 19.64 6.91
C THR A 117 21.18 18.83 7.36
N GLU A 118 21.43 17.67 6.73
CA GLU A 118 22.59 16.84 7.05
C GLU A 118 23.91 17.50 6.61
N THR A 119 23.95 18.13 5.42
CA THR A 119 25.09 18.92 4.95
C THR A 119 25.48 20.00 5.97
N CYS A 120 24.50 20.80 6.43
CA CYS A 120 24.74 21.82 7.46
C CYS A 120 25.19 21.22 8.79
N ARG A 121 24.53 20.14 9.26
CA ARG A 121 24.86 19.48 10.54
C ARG A 121 26.30 18.96 10.57
N ARG A 122 26.81 18.50 9.43
CA ARG A 122 28.14 17.92 9.29
C ARG A 122 29.22 18.92 8.86
N ASN A 123 28.86 20.20 8.67
CA ASN A 123 29.72 21.23 8.10
C ASN A 123 30.34 20.80 6.75
N LEU A 124 29.59 20.08 5.94
CA LEU A 124 30.03 19.67 4.61
C LEU A 124 29.98 20.89 3.67
N GLY A 125 31.07 21.11 2.94
CA GLY A 125 31.26 22.24 2.05
C GLY A 125 30.79 21.98 0.61
N PRO A 126 30.81 23.00 -0.26
CA PRO A 126 30.42 22.88 -1.68
C PRO A 126 31.26 21.91 -2.52
N GLY A 127 32.41 21.44 -1.99
CA GLY A 127 33.30 20.47 -2.64
C GLY A 127 33.10 19.03 -2.19
N ASP A 128 32.26 18.77 -1.19
CA ASP A 128 31.97 17.41 -0.73
C ASP A 128 31.02 16.71 -1.70
N SER A 129 31.29 15.43 -1.99
CA SER A 129 30.47 14.65 -2.91
C SER A 129 29.08 14.40 -2.35
N LEU A 130 28.08 14.31 -3.23
CA LEU A 130 26.71 13.91 -2.85
C LEU A 130 26.71 12.57 -2.09
N ASP A 131 27.58 11.64 -2.49
CA ASP A 131 27.74 10.34 -1.81
C ASP A 131 28.15 10.47 -0.34
N THR A 132 28.95 11.48 0.00
CA THR A 132 29.34 11.75 1.40
C THR A 132 28.14 12.18 2.23
N VAL A 133 27.29 13.04 1.67
CA VAL A 133 26.05 13.50 2.33
C VAL A 133 25.07 12.32 2.49
N VAL A 134 24.86 11.55 1.42
CA VAL A 134 23.96 10.39 1.42
C VAL A 134 24.45 9.34 2.42
N GLY A 135 25.74 9.05 2.47
CA GLY A 135 26.34 8.14 3.44
C GLY A 135 26.10 8.57 4.90
N ALA A 136 26.16 9.88 5.18
CA ALA A 136 25.89 10.42 6.51
C ALA A 136 24.41 10.30 6.92
N VAL A 137 23.48 10.55 5.98
CA VAL A 137 22.04 10.31 6.17
C VAL A 137 21.80 8.81 6.41
N ALA A 138 22.35 7.96 5.56
CA ALA A 138 22.20 6.51 5.62
C ALA A 138 22.69 5.92 6.94
N ALA A 139 23.86 6.35 7.41
CA ALA A 139 24.39 5.94 8.71
C ALA A 139 23.46 6.34 9.86
N THR A 140 22.87 7.54 9.80
CA THR A 140 21.90 8.01 10.81
C THR A 140 20.63 7.16 10.79
N MET A 141 20.09 6.86 9.61
CA MET A 141 18.92 5.99 9.45
C MET A 141 19.19 4.56 9.90
N ALA A 142 20.35 3.99 9.53
CA ALA A 142 20.75 2.64 9.89
C ALA A 142 21.03 2.48 11.40
N ALA A 143 21.46 3.54 12.09
CA ALA A 143 21.71 3.51 13.53
C ALA A 143 20.44 3.65 14.38
N LYS A 144 19.36 4.21 13.83
CA LYS A 144 18.11 4.51 14.54
C LYS A 144 17.52 3.27 15.22
N ARG A 145 16.94 3.47 16.41
CA ARG A 145 16.25 2.47 17.24
C ARG A 145 14.85 2.97 17.61
N GLY A 146 13.98 2.05 18.01
CA GLY A 146 12.59 2.35 18.38
C GLY A 146 11.61 2.29 17.20
N GLY A 147 10.37 2.73 17.40
CA GLY A 147 9.28 2.56 16.45
C GLY A 147 9.51 3.21 15.07
N ASN A 148 10.40 4.19 14.97
CA ASN A 148 10.73 4.89 13.72
C ASN A 148 12.03 4.40 13.07
N ALA A 149 12.55 3.24 13.49
CA ALA A 149 13.74 2.64 12.92
C ALA A 149 13.39 1.79 11.70
N LEU A 150 14.28 1.73 10.71
CA LEU A 150 14.15 0.78 9.61
C LEU A 150 14.03 -0.65 10.18
N PRO A 151 13.12 -1.49 9.63
CA PRO A 151 13.01 -2.89 10.00
C PRO A 151 14.35 -3.62 9.90
N ARG A 152 14.50 -4.69 10.68
CA ARG A 152 15.70 -5.55 10.70
C ARG A 152 15.29 -7.00 10.49
N PRO A 153 14.74 -7.33 9.29
CA PRO A 153 14.23 -8.67 9.01
C PRO A 153 15.34 -9.73 9.05
N ILE A 154 16.57 -9.32 8.75
CA ILE A 154 17.76 -10.16 8.79
C ILE A 154 18.87 -9.40 9.52
N ARG A 155 19.65 -10.13 10.33
CA ARG A 155 20.80 -9.57 11.02
C ARG A 155 21.92 -9.29 10.01
N VAL A 156 22.29 -8.01 9.91
CA VAL A 156 23.39 -7.52 9.07
C VAL A 156 24.32 -6.66 9.95
N PRO A 157 25.65 -6.75 9.80
CA PRO A 157 26.60 -5.85 10.46
C PRO A 157 26.25 -4.36 10.26
N ALA A 158 26.55 -3.52 11.24
CA ALA A 158 26.12 -2.12 11.23
C ALA A 158 26.70 -1.30 10.05
N GLY A 159 27.97 -1.55 9.70
CA GLY A 159 28.64 -0.89 8.57
C GLY A 159 28.01 -1.27 7.24
N GLU A 160 27.86 -2.57 6.99
CA GLU A 160 27.18 -3.12 5.82
C GLU A 160 25.74 -2.63 5.69
N ARG A 161 25.01 -2.53 6.81
CA ARG A 161 23.65 -1.98 6.83
C ARG A 161 23.64 -0.51 6.42
N ALA A 162 24.58 0.30 6.92
CA ALA A 162 24.66 1.71 6.55
C ALA A 162 24.99 1.87 5.05
N ALA A 163 25.92 1.06 4.52
CA ALA A 163 26.24 1.03 3.10
C ALA A 163 25.02 0.64 2.24
N ALA A 164 24.32 -0.45 2.61
CA ALA A 164 23.11 -0.87 1.92
C ALA A 164 22.01 0.20 1.95
N VAL A 165 21.80 0.89 3.08
CA VAL A 165 20.84 2.02 3.16
C VAL A 165 21.28 3.18 2.27
N SER A 166 22.59 3.44 2.14
CA SER A 166 23.12 4.45 1.21
C SER A 166 22.77 4.11 -0.23
N HIS A 167 22.98 2.86 -0.64
CA HIS A 167 22.59 2.40 -1.98
C HIS A 167 21.08 2.45 -2.21
N LEU A 168 20.27 2.12 -1.21
CA LEU A 168 18.81 2.26 -1.30
C LEU A 168 18.39 3.73 -1.51
N LEU A 169 19.02 4.69 -0.83
CA LEU A 169 18.75 6.12 -1.07
C LEU A 169 19.19 6.54 -2.48
N GLN A 170 20.35 6.07 -2.93
CA GLN A 170 20.83 6.29 -4.30
C GLN A 170 19.84 5.75 -5.34
N ILE A 171 19.41 4.49 -5.23
CA ILE A 171 18.51 3.82 -6.17
C ILE A 171 17.10 4.43 -6.12
N PHE A 172 16.46 4.45 -4.95
CA PHE A 172 15.03 4.77 -4.84
C PHE A 172 14.75 6.26 -4.65
N ALA A 173 15.65 7.01 -4.01
CA ALA A 173 15.40 8.43 -3.71
C ALA A 173 16.03 9.36 -4.76
N LEU A 174 17.24 9.04 -5.21
CA LEU A 174 18.00 9.88 -6.15
C LEU A 174 17.93 9.41 -7.61
N GLY A 175 17.55 8.15 -7.86
CA GLY A 175 17.52 7.59 -9.21
C GLY A 175 18.91 7.39 -9.82
N THR A 176 19.92 7.22 -8.97
CA THR A 176 21.28 6.89 -9.40
C THR A 176 21.48 5.37 -9.41
N GLN A 177 22.29 4.88 -10.33
CA GLN A 177 22.71 3.48 -10.39
C GLN A 177 24.12 3.35 -9.78
N PRO A 178 24.24 3.10 -8.46
CA PRO A 178 25.56 2.90 -7.86
C PRO A 178 26.23 1.65 -8.42
N ASP A 179 27.55 1.71 -8.59
CA ASP A 179 28.36 0.53 -8.85
C ASP A 179 28.40 -0.30 -7.56
N VAL A 180 27.75 -1.46 -7.58
CA VAL A 180 27.66 -2.38 -6.44
C VAL A 180 28.15 -3.75 -6.86
N THR A 181 28.94 -4.35 -5.99
CA THR A 181 29.31 -5.77 -6.12
C THR A 181 28.10 -6.68 -5.85
N GLU A 182 28.19 -7.92 -6.28
CA GLU A 182 27.11 -8.90 -6.02
C GLU A 182 26.90 -9.15 -4.51
N ASP A 183 27.97 -9.17 -3.71
CA ASP A 183 27.90 -9.31 -2.25
C ASP A 183 27.20 -8.11 -1.58
N GLU A 184 27.44 -6.90 -2.07
CA GLU A 184 26.74 -5.69 -1.63
C GLU A 184 25.26 -5.74 -2.03
N ALA A 185 24.96 -6.20 -3.25
CA ALA A 185 23.58 -6.37 -3.70
C ALA A 185 22.80 -7.41 -2.87
N GLU A 186 23.41 -8.56 -2.55
CA GLU A 186 22.83 -9.52 -1.61
C GLU A 186 22.59 -8.92 -0.22
N THR A 187 23.46 -8.01 0.21
CA THR A 187 23.31 -7.29 1.47
C THR A 187 22.13 -6.33 1.43
N ILE A 188 21.93 -5.64 0.30
CA ILE A 188 20.74 -4.81 0.07
C ILE A 188 19.46 -5.66 0.18
N GLU A 189 19.42 -6.83 -0.43
CA GLU A 189 18.27 -7.74 -0.31
C GLU A 189 17.99 -8.21 1.12
N LYS A 190 19.05 -8.45 1.91
CA LYS A 190 18.92 -8.81 3.33
C LYS A 190 18.33 -7.64 4.13
N VAL A 191 18.74 -6.40 3.82
CA VAL A 191 18.22 -5.19 4.46
C VAL A 191 16.77 -4.91 4.06
N LEU A 192 16.40 -5.14 2.79
CA LEU A 192 15.02 -5.10 2.31
C LEU A 192 14.15 -6.23 2.87
N GLY A 193 14.77 -7.33 3.29
CA GLY A 193 14.08 -8.51 3.84
C GLY A 193 13.59 -9.49 2.78
N VAL A 194 13.93 -9.31 1.51
CA VAL A 194 13.50 -10.17 0.39
C VAL A 194 14.40 -11.39 0.19
N SER A 195 15.59 -11.39 0.79
CA SER A 195 16.57 -12.48 0.63
C SER A 195 16.06 -13.90 0.95
N PRO A 196 15.07 -14.14 1.85
CA PRO A 196 14.51 -15.48 2.02
C PRO A 196 13.81 -16.01 0.76
N GLY A 197 13.37 -15.13 -0.14
CA GLY A 197 12.79 -15.47 -1.44
C GLY A 197 13.72 -16.21 -2.39
N ARG A 198 15.04 -16.18 -2.14
CA ARG A 198 16.04 -16.95 -2.91
C ARG A 198 16.08 -18.43 -2.56
N ARG A 199 15.65 -18.81 -1.36
CA ARG A 199 15.86 -20.16 -0.80
C ARG A 199 14.59 -20.84 -0.29
N GLN A 200 13.61 -20.07 0.18
CA GLN A 200 12.39 -20.64 0.74
C GLN A 200 11.43 -20.99 -0.39
N ARG A 201 10.93 -22.23 -0.34
CA ARG A 201 9.83 -22.71 -1.17
C ARG A 201 8.50 -22.44 -0.46
N MET A 202 7.47 -22.23 -1.26
CA MET A 202 6.09 -22.09 -0.79
C MET A 202 5.29 -23.29 -1.29
N GLU A 203 5.14 -24.29 -0.43
CA GLU A 203 4.58 -25.60 -0.82
C GLU A 203 5.36 -26.16 -2.03
N ASN A 204 4.70 -26.30 -3.19
CA ASN A 204 5.29 -26.80 -4.43
C ASN A 204 5.93 -25.70 -5.30
N ALA A 205 5.78 -24.42 -4.93
CA ALA A 205 6.38 -23.32 -5.68
C ALA A 205 7.88 -23.21 -5.37
N ALA A 206 8.67 -23.05 -6.44
CA ALA A 206 10.10 -22.75 -6.36
C ALA A 206 10.36 -21.38 -5.69
N PRO A 207 11.59 -21.11 -5.21
CA PRO A 207 11.96 -19.77 -4.78
C PRO A 207 11.72 -18.76 -5.91
N TRP A 208 11.12 -17.61 -5.59
CA TRP A 208 10.70 -16.61 -6.59
C TRP A 208 11.80 -15.61 -6.93
N LEU A 209 12.72 -15.35 -6.00
CA LEU A 209 13.83 -14.43 -6.23
C LEU A 209 14.98 -15.19 -6.88
N THR A 210 15.10 -15.04 -8.19
CA THR A 210 16.06 -15.75 -9.04
C THR A 210 16.95 -14.78 -9.81
N GLY A 211 18.08 -15.27 -10.35
CA GLY A 211 19.07 -14.41 -11.01
C GLY A 211 19.99 -13.64 -10.05
N PRO A 212 20.84 -12.75 -10.56
CA PRO A 212 21.78 -11.98 -9.74
C PRO A 212 21.07 -10.87 -8.94
N ALA A 213 21.52 -10.62 -7.72
CA ALA A 213 21.00 -9.58 -6.82
C ALA A 213 21.25 -8.17 -7.37
N SER A 214 22.33 -7.98 -8.13
CA SER A 214 22.68 -6.71 -8.79
C SER A 214 21.60 -6.18 -9.74
N VAL A 215 20.66 -7.02 -10.21
CA VAL A 215 19.50 -6.58 -11.03
C VAL A 215 18.66 -5.51 -10.31
N LEU A 216 18.63 -5.51 -8.97
CA LEU A 216 17.92 -4.51 -8.17
C LEU A 216 18.36 -3.07 -8.49
N VAL A 217 19.62 -2.86 -8.88
CA VAL A 217 20.11 -1.51 -9.23
C VAL A 217 19.40 -0.94 -10.44
N GLY A 218 19.06 -1.79 -11.42
CA GLY A 218 18.28 -1.39 -12.60
C GLY A 218 16.86 -0.90 -12.26
N ALA A 219 16.36 -1.19 -11.06
CA ALA A 219 15.09 -0.65 -10.61
C ALA A 219 15.08 0.89 -10.58
N ALA A 220 16.24 1.53 -10.36
CA ALA A 220 16.38 2.99 -10.36
C ALA A 220 15.76 3.67 -11.59
N ASP A 221 15.71 2.97 -12.73
CA ASP A 221 15.19 3.49 -14.00
C ASP A 221 13.67 3.69 -14.00
N PHE A 222 12.93 3.07 -13.09
CA PHE A 222 11.46 3.16 -13.07
C PHE A 222 10.83 3.31 -11.67
N VAL A 223 11.51 2.90 -10.59
CA VAL A 223 10.97 3.03 -9.22
C VAL A 223 11.56 4.16 -8.40
N SER A 224 12.53 4.89 -8.95
CA SER A 224 13.13 6.02 -8.25
C SER A 224 12.20 7.23 -8.21
N LEU A 225 12.29 8.03 -7.15
CA LEU A 225 11.43 9.20 -6.95
C LEU A 225 11.39 10.15 -8.18
N PRO A 226 12.51 10.48 -8.86
CA PRO A 226 12.46 11.27 -10.08
C PRO A 226 11.68 10.59 -11.21
N ARG A 227 11.80 9.26 -11.35
CA ARG A 227 11.10 8.48 -12.38
C ARG A 227 9.62 8.32 -12.07
N LEU A 228 9.26 8.18 -10.81
CA LEU A 228 7.87 8.21 -10.35
C LEU A 228 7.24 9.57 -10.66
N ALA A 229 7.94 10.68 -10.39
CA ALA A 229 7.48 12.03 -10.71
C ALA A 229 7.28 12.21 -12.23
N GLU A 230 8.27 11.78 -13.02
CA GLU A 230 8.22 11.80 -14.48
C GLU A 230 7.01 11.01 -15.01
N ALA A 231 6.82 9.78 -14.55
CA ALA A 231 5.73 8.90 -14.97
C ALA A 231 4.35 9.50 -14.70
N LEU A 232 4.16 10.17 -13.55
CA LEU A 232 2.90 10.85 -13.24
C LEU A 232 2.65 12.05 -14.15
N SER A 233 3.70 12.84 -14.40
CA SER A 233 3.62 14.08 -15.19
C SER A 233 3.34 13.84 -16.67
N GLN A 234 3.91 12.76 -17.22
CA GLN A 234 3.81 12.43 -18.65
C GLN A 234 2.60 11.54 -18.98
N ALA A 235 1.95 10.95 -17.98
CA ALA A 235 0.85 10.03 -18.22
C ALA A 235 -0.42 10.71 -18.74
N THR A 236 -1.03 10.07 -19.73
CA THR A 236 -2.35 10.44 -20.28
C THR A 236 -3.47 9.95 -19.37
N ASP A 237 -4.67 10.52 -19.53
CA ASP A 237 -5.84 10.09 -18.76
C ASP A 237 -6.18 8.60 -18.97
N ALA A 238 -5.99 8.09 -20.19
CA ALA A 238 -6.18 6.67 -20.48
C ALA A 238 -5.18 5.77 -19.71
N GLU A 239 -3.90 6.14 -19.70
CA GLU A 239 -2.88 5.38 -18.95
C GLU A 239 -3.15 5.36 -17.45
N TRP A 240 -3.67 6.46 -16.89
CA TRP A 240 -4.09 6.50 -15.49
C TRP A 240 -5.22 5.53 -15.19
N GLU A 241 -6.30 5.55 -15.98
CA GLU A 241 -7.42 4.63 -15.79
C GLU A 241 -7.01 3.17 -15.97
N GLU A 242 -6.11 2.88 -16.94
CA GLU A 242 -5.57 1.54 -17.14
C GLU A 242 -4.62 1.09 -16.01
N ALA A 243 -3.89 2.02 -15.38
CA ALA A 243 -3.00 1.72 -14.26
C ALA A 243 -3.75 1.45 -12.95
N ARG A 244 -4.96 2.01 -12.81
CA ARG A 244 -5.79 1.92 -11.60
C ARG A 244 -5.99 0.49 -11.08
N PRO A 245 -6.46 -0.50 -11.87
CA PRO A 245 -6.69 -1.86 -11.38
C PRO A 245 -5.40 -2.56 -10.93
N ALA A 246 -4.28 -2.39 -11.64
CA ALA A 246 -3.00 -2.93 -11.21
C ALA A 246 -2.51 -2.29 -9.90
N ALA A 247 -2.58 -0.95 -9.79
CA ALA A 247 -2.24 -0.26 -8.55
C ALA A 247 -3.14 -0.70 -7.39
N ALA A 248 -4.43 -0.91 -7.63
CA ALA A 248 -5.37 -1.42 -6.64
C ALA A 248 -5.06 -2.87 -6.22
N ALA A 249 -4.67 -3.75 -7.15
CA ALA A 249 -4.26 -5.11 -6.83
C ALA A 249 -3.00 -5.12 -5.94
N LEU A 250 -1.97 -4.35 -6.31
CA LEU A 250 -0.74 -4.24 -5.54
C LEU A 250 -0.95 -3.59 -4.17
N PHE A 251 -1.83 -2.58 -4.10
CA PHE A 251 -2.08 -1.86 -2.86
C PHE A 251 -3.01 -2.62 -1.91
N LEU A 252 -4.10 -3.20 -2.41
CA LEU A 252 -5.16 -3.79 -1.58
C LEU A 252 -5.07 -5.31 -1.45
N GLN A 253 -4.58 -6.03 -2.48
CA GLN A 253 -4.63 -7.49 -2.51
C GLN A 253 -3.29 -8.14 -2.16
N LEU A 254 -2.16 -7.58 -2.59
CA LEU A 254 -0.83 -8.09 -2.24
C LEU A 254 -0.61 -8.18 -0.71
N PRO A 255 -1.05 -7.20 0.11
CA PRO A 255 -0.92 -7.31 1.56
C PRO A 255 -1.80 -8.42 2.15
N VAL A 256 -3.03 -8.57 1.64
CA VAL A 256 -3.96 -9.64 2.05
C VAL A 256 -3.39 -11.01 1.73
N PHE A 257 -2.88 -11.19 0.50
CA PHE A 257 -2.14 -12.40 0.09
C PHE A 257 -1.01 -12.70 1.08
N THR A 258 -0.17 -11.70 1.35
CA THR A 258 0.98 -11.85 2.24
C THR A 258 0.56 -12.27 3.64
N ARG A 259 -0.49 -11.66 4.21
CA ARG A 259 -1.03 -12.02 5.52
C ARG A 259 -1.67 -13.41 5.54
N ALA A 260 -2.35 -13.81 4.47
CA ALA A 260 -2.86 -15.17 4.33
C ALA A 260 -1.72 -16.20 4.33
N VAL A 261 -0.64 -15.91 3.62
CA VAL A 261 0.57 -16.74 3.60
C VAL A 261 1.24 -16.80 4.99
N VAL A 262 1.31 -15.68 5.71
CA VAL A 262 1.78 -15.64 7.11
C VAL A 262 0.90 -16.53 7.99
N ALA A 263 -0.43 -16.46 7.87
CA ALA A 263 -1.36 -17.31 8.62
C ALA A 263 -1.19 -18.79 8.26
N MET A 264 -0.99 -19.12 6.99
CA MET A 264 -0.75 -20.48 6.52
C MET A 264 0.55 -21.08 7.07
N THR A 265 1.63 -20.31 7.06
CA THR A 265 2.98 -20.79 7.40
C THR A 265 3.36 -20.59 8.87
N GLY A 266 2.75 -19.62 9.54
CA GLY A 266 3.13 -19.16 10.89
C GLY A 266 4.47 -18.44 10.97
N LYS A 267 5.00 -17.96 9.84
CA LYS A 267 6.28 -17.25 9.76
C LYS A 267 6.01 -15.78 9.48
N GLU A 268 6.73 -14.88 10.13
CA GLU A 268 6.57 -13.43 9.95
C GLU A 268 7.00 -12.93 8.56
N ASN A 269 8.06 -13.52 7.99
CA ASN A 269 8.58 -13.16 6.67
C ASN A 269 8.72 -14.41 5.76
N PRO A 270 7.60 -15.03 5.36
CA PRO A 270 7.61 -16.25 4.56
C PRO A 270 8.04 -15.90 3.13
N ALA A 271 9.08 -16.58 2.65
CA ALA A 271 9.73 -16.33 1.36
C ALA A 271 10.07 -14.86 1.06
N GLY A 272 10.34 -14.04 2.07
CA GLY A 272 10.75 -12.65 1.84
C GLY A 272 9.60 -11.68 1.54
N LEU A 273 8.34 -12.11 1.71
CA LEU A 273 7.16 -11.31 1.40
C LEU A 273 6.71 -10.39 2.55
N GLY A 274 7.27 -10.54 3.75
CA GLY A 274 6.75 -9.91 4.97
C GLY A 274 6.64 -8.38 4.90
N GLY A 275 7.50 -7.71 4.11
CA GLY A 275 7.44 -6.26 3.91
C GLY A 275 6.17 -5.78 3.18
N HIS A 276 5.46 -6.68 2.48
CA HIS A 276 4.24 -6.34 1.76
C HIS A 276 2.98 -6.40 2.64
N ALA A 277 3.04 -7.03 3.82
CA ALA A 277 1.88 -7.30 4.68
C ALA A 277 1.21 -6.03 5.24
N THR A 278 1.82 -4.86 5.11
CA THR A 278 1.32 -3.60 5.69
C THR A 278 1.21 -2.47 4.67
N LEU A 279 1.38 -2.73 3.36
CA LEU A 279 1.31 -1.67 2.35
C LEU A 279 -0.06 -0.97 2.37
N ASP A 280 -1.13 -1.74 2.56
CA ASP A 280 -2.51 -1.25 2.68
C ASP A 280 -2.82 -0.53 4.00
N SER A 281 -1.82 -0.34 4.86
CA SER A 281 -1.94 0.47 6.08
C SER A 281 -1.21 1.82 5.95
N GLU A 282 -0.39 2.00 4.91
CA GLU A 282 0.33 3.24 4.62
C GLU A 282 -0.29 3.92 3.39
N PRO A 283 -1.14 4.94 3.57
CA PRO A 283 -1.88 5.54 2.45
C PRO A 283 -0.97 6.19 1.40
N LEU A 284 0.26 6.60 1.75
CA LEU A 284 1.26 7.07 0.78
C LEU A 284 1.60 5.99 -0.26
N MET A 285 1.55 4.71 0.11
CA MET A 285 1.85 3.61 -0.82
C MET A 285 0.90 3.55 -2.00
N ALA A 286 -0.35 4.00 -1.85
CA ALA A 286 -1.28 4.09 -2.99
C ALA A 286 -0.75 5.04 -4.08
N VAL A 287 -0.19 6.18 -3.69
CA VAL A 287 0.40 7.15 -4.63
C VAL A 287 1.64 6.57 -5.30
N LEU A 288 2.52 5.97 -4.50
CA LEU A 288 3.76 5.37 -4.99
C LEU A 288 3.48 4.19 -5.95
N LEU A 289 2.48 3.36 -5.65
CA LEU A 289 2.12 2.21 -6.49
C LEU A 289 1.45 2.63 -7.80
N VAL A 290 0.65 3.70 -7.82
CA VAL A 290 0.15 4.27 -9.08
C VAL A 290 1.30 4.76 -9.95
N ALA A 291 2.23 5.54 -9.37
CA ALA A 291 3.40 6.02 -10.09
C ALA A 291 4.30 4.87 -10.58
N PHE A 292 4.47 3.83 -9.75
CA PHE A 292 5.20 2.61 -10.08
C PHE A 292 4.60 1.90 -11.29
N VAL A 293 3.29 1.65 -11.31
CA VAL A 293 2.62 0.98 -12.44
C VAL A 293 2.79 1.80 -13.73
N LEU A 294 2.61 3.12 -13.65
CA LEU A 294 2.82 4.01 -14.79
C LEU A 294 4.29 4.02 -15.28
N GLY A 295 5.25 3.96 -14.36
CA GLY A 295 6.68 3.90 -14.68
C GLY A 295 7.08 2.55 -15.28
N ALA A 296 6.63 1.45 -14.68
CA ALA A 296 6.87 0.08 -15.12
C ALA A 296 6.40 -0.14 -16.56
N ARG A 297 5.23 0.40 -16.93
CA ARG A 297 4.72 0.32 -18.31
C ARG A 297 5.60 1.04 -19.34
N ARG A 298 6.30 2.10 -18.94
CA ARG A 298 7.25 2.84 -19.81
C ARG A 298 8.62 2.20 -19.88
N ALA A 299 8.98 1.40 -18.88
CA ALA A 299 10.28 0.75 -18.75
C ALA A 299 10.28 -0.72 -19.21
N ASP A 300 9.27 -1.14 -19.99
CA ASP A 300 9.12 -2.52 -20.51
C ASP A 300 8.89 -3.59 -19.41
N TRP A 301 8.33 -3.18 -18.26
CA TRP A 301 7.95 -4.05 -17.15
C TRP A 301 6.43 -4.28 -17.07
N SER A 302 5.66 -3.87 -18.08
CA SER A 302 4.20 -4.02 -18.11
C SER A 302 3.78 -5.48 -17.92
N ALA A 303 4.41 -6.41 -18.65
CA ALA A 303 4.08 -7.83 -18.56
C ALA A 303 4.23 -8.39 -17.14
N ASN A 304 5.26 -7.98 -16.40
CA ASN A 304 5.47 -8.40 -15.00
C ASN A 304 4.39 -7.83 -14.08
N VAL A 305 3.98 -6.59 -14.29
CA VAL A 305 2.89 -5.96 -13.51
C VAL A 305 1.56 -6.63 -13.81
N ASP A 306 1.29 -6.96 -15.07
CA ASP A 306 0.07 -7.63 -15.51
C ASP A 306 0.01 -9.05 -14.93
N GLU A 307 1.08 -9.84 -15.03
CA GLU A 307 1.16 -11.19 -14.46
C GLU A 307 0.93 -11.20 -12.94
N LEU A 308 1.52 -10.23 -12.24
CA LEU A 308 1.32 -10.08 -10.79
C LEU A 308 -0.13 -9.66 -10.47
N THR A 309 -0.71 -8.77 -11.26
CA THR A 309 -2.10 -8.31 -11.10
C THR A 309 -3.07 -9.47 -11.32
N ASP A 310 -2.86 -10.26 -12.38
CA ASP A 310 -3.66 -11.44 -12.71
C ASP A 310 -3.57 -12.51 -11.61
N SER A 311 -2.37 -12.72 -11.07
CA SER A 311 -2.14 -13.64 -9.93
C SER A 311 -2.88 -13.20 -8.66
N LEU A 312 -3.15 -11.90 -8.51
CA LEU A 312 -3.86 -11.33 -7.36
C LEU A 312 -5.38 -11.27 -7.58
N ALA A 313 -5.87 -11.34 -8.82
CA ALA A 313 -7.28 -11.10 -9.17
C ALA A 313 -8.27 -12.08 -8.50
N GLY A 314 -7.84 -13.33 -8.23
CA GLY A 314 -8.69 -14.34 -7.59
C GLY A 314 -8.83 -14.21 -6.07
N TRP A 315 -7.96 -13.42 -5.41
CA TRP A 315 -7.92 -13.36 -3.95
C TRP A 315 -9.20 -12.83 -3.30
N PRO A 316 -9.88 -11.78 -3.81
CA PRO A 316 -11.13 -11.32 -3.23
C PRO A 316 -12.20 -12.41 -3.13
N ALA A 317 -12.34 -13.24 -4.17
CA ALA A 317 -13.29 -14.35 -4.18
C ALA A 317 -12.89 -15.44 -3.17
N LEU A 318 -11.60 -15.82 -3.17
CA LEU A 318 -11.06 -16.80 -2.24
C LEU A 318 -11.24 -16.38 -0.77
N ILE A 319 -10.97 -15.12 -0.44
CA ILE A 319 -11.22 -14.59 0.92
C ILE A 319 -12.71 -14.63 1.25
N GLY A 320 -13.58 -14.31 0.28
CA GLY A 320 -15.03 -14.44 0.43
C GLY A 320 -15.47 -15.88 0.78
N GLU A 321 -14.90 -16.88 0.12
CA GLU A 321 -15.13 -18.29 0.41
C GLU A 321 -14.57 -18.68 1.78
N MET A 322 -13.36 -18.23 2.13
CA MET A 322 -12.75 -18.47 3.44
C MET A 322 -13.60 -17.90 4.58
N LYS A 323 -14.23 -16.74 4.41
CA LYS A 323 -15.12 -16.15 5.41
C LYS A 323 -16.36 -16.99 5.69
N GLN A 324 -16.84 -17.78 4.73
CA GLN A 324 -17.97 -18.70 4.96
C GLN A 324 -17.63 -19.78 6.00
N VAL A 325 -16.34 -20.08 6.22
CA VAL A 325 -15.90 -20.98 7.29
C VAL A 325 -16.23 -20.40 8.69
N LEU A 326 -16.29 -19.07 8.85
CA LEU A 326 -16.66 -18.44 10.12
C LEU A 326 -18.12 -18.69 10.49
N ASP A 327 -18.98 -18.93 9.49
CA ASP A 327 -20.40 -19.22 9.68
C ASP A 327 -20.66 -20.73 9.90
N MET A 328 -19.63 -21.57 9.74
CA MET A 328 -19.75 -23.03 9.89
C MET A 328 -19.90 -23.42 11.39
N PRO A 329 -20.84 -24.31 11.74
CA PRO A 329 -20.94 -24.84 13.10
C PRO A 329 -19.63 -25.50 13.55
N GLN A 330 -19.21 -25.27 14.80
CA GLN A 330 -17.97 -25.85 15.32
C GLN A 330 -17.91 -27.39 15.24
N SER A 331 -19.06 -28.07 15.37
CA SER A 331 -19.16 -29.52 15.23
C SER A 331 -18.84 -29.98 13.80
N GLU A 332 -19.28 -29.22 12.80
CA GLU A 332 -19.02 -29.50 11.39
C GLU A 332 -17.56 -29.22 11.03
N LEU A 333 -17.01 -28.11 11.51
CA LEU A 333 -15.58 -27.81 11.35
C LEU A 333 -14.70 -28.88 12.01
N ALA A 334 -15.04 -29.31 13.23
CA ALA A 334 -14.32 -30.36 13.93
C ALA A 334 -14.41 -31.71 13.19
N GLN A 335 -15.57 -32.03 12.61
CA GLN A 335 -15.76 -33.22 11.80
C GLN A 335 -14.93 -33.17 10.51
N ASN A 336 -14.94 -32.04 9.81
CA ASN A 336 -14.13 -31.82 8.60
C ASN A 336 -12.63 -31.94 8.91
N LEU A 337 -12.20 -31.55 10.11
CA LEU A 337 -10.81 -31.68 10.56
C LEU A 337 -10.46 -33.04 11.19
N ALA A 338 -11.44 -33.93 11.44
CA ALA A 338 -11.25 -35.13 12.26
C ALA A 338 -10.30 -36.17 11.65
N GLY A 339 -10.06 -36.14 10.34
CA GLY A 339 -9.13 -37.03 9.62
C GLY A 339 -7.76 -36.42 9.31
N HIS A 340 -7.53 -35.16 9.68
CA HIS A 340 -6.32 -34.44 9.30
C HIS A 340 -5.28 -34.37 10.44
N GLY A 341 -4.00 -34.37 10.06
CA GLY A 341 -2.88 -34.29 11.00
C GLY A 341 -2.83 -32.97 11.79
N PRO A 342 -2.03 -32.92 12.87
CA PRO A 342 -1.95 -31.75 13.76
C PRO A 342 -1.50 -30.47 13.04
N GLU A 343 -0.67 -30.59 12.00
CA GLU A 343 -0.21 -29.45 11.22
C GLU A 343 -1.34 -28.76 10.46
N LEU A 344 -2.24 -29.52 9.82
CA LEU A 344 -3.37 -28.93 9.09
C LEU A 344 -4.34 -28.26 10.06
N LYS A 345 -4.58 -28.87 11.24
CA LYS A 345 -5.41 -28.27 12.28
C LYS A 345 -4.84 -26.92 12.74
N ALA A 346 -3.55 -26.87 13.08
CA ALA A 346 -2.89 -25.63 13.48
C ALA A 346 -2.90 -24.57 12.37
N ARG A 347 -2.73 -24.98 11.10
CA ARG A 347 -2.85 -24.09 9.93
C ARG A 347 -4.25 -23.49 9.82
N THR A 348 -5.30 -24.33 9.88
CA THR A 348 -6.69 -23.89 9.81
C THR A 348 -7.03 -22.95 10.96
N GLU A 349 -6.61 -23.26 12.18
CA GLU A 349 -6.83 -22.39 13.35
C GLU A 349 -6.19 -21.00 13.17
N ARG A 350 -4.98 -20.91 12.60
CA ARG A 350 -4.33 -19.62 12.30
C ARG A 350 -5.09 -18.82 11.24
N ILE A 351 -5.60 -19.48 10.19
CA ILE A 351 -6.38 -18.81 9.14
C ILE A 351 -7.71 -18.30 9.71
N VAL A 352 -8.42 -19.13 10.50
CA VAL A 352 -9.67 -18.73 11.18
C VAL A 352 -9.41 -17.54 12.09
N ARG A 353 -8.31 -17.54 12.85
CA ARG A 353 -7.92 -16.40 13.68
C ARG A 353 -7.66 -15.13 12.84
N ALA A 354 -6.89 -15.23 11.76
CA ALA A 354 -6.62 -14.11 10.87
C ALA A 354 -7.91 -13.54 10.25
N LEU A 355 -8.90 -14.38 9.94
CA LEU A 355 -10.21 -13.93 9.47
C LEU A 355 -11.00 -13.19 10.56
N LEU A 356 -11.01 -13.72 11.79
CA LEU A 356 -11.71 -13.09 12.92
C LEU A 356 -11.10 -11.75 13.32
N ASP A 357 -9.77 -11.64 13.26
CA ASP A 357 -9.02 -10.43 13.59
C ASP A 357 -9.09 -9.38 12.46
N GLY A 358 -9.76 -9.69 11.34
CA GLY A 358 -9.84 -8.79 10.17
C GLY A 358 -8.50 -8.65 9.43
N GLU A 359 -7.50 -9.48 9.72
CA GLU A 359 -6.20 -9.46 9.05
C GLU A 359 -6.32 -9.74 7.56
N LEU A 360 -7.37 -10.43 7.09
CA LEU A 360 -7.57 -10.69 5.67
C LEU A 360 -8.49 -9.67 4.98
N ASP A 361 -8.83 -8.56 5.65
CA ASP A 361 -9.53 -7.44 5.03
C ASP A 361 -8.55 -6.44 4.40
N PRO A 362 -8.87 -5.85 3.23
CA PRO A 362 -8.02 -4.86 2.59
C PRO A 362 -8.16 -3.45 3.19
N GLY A 363 -7.02 -2.77 3.33
CA GLY A 363 -6.93 -1.36 3.71
C GLY A 363 -6.72 -1.13 5.21
N PRO A 364 -7.04 0.08 5.70
CA PRO A 364 -6.72 0.47 7.06
C PRO A 364 -7.60 -0.33 8.02
N ARG A 365 -6.91 -1.04 8.93
CA ARG A 365 -7.53 -1.84 9.98
C ARG A 365 -8.13 -0.90 11.02
N ALA A 366 -9.27 -1.28 11.59
CA ALA A 366 -9.82 -0.54 12.71
C ALA A 366 -8.82 -0.59 13.87
N ALA A 367 -8.49 0.55 14.46
CA ALA A 367 -7.78 0.56 15.73
C ALA A 367 -8.69 -0.08 16.79
N HIS A 368 -8.25 -1.20 17.36
CA HIS A 368 -8.93 -1.84 18.48
C HIS A 368 -8.76 -1.04 19.78
#